data_AF-A0A8J2AD59-F1
#
_entry.id   AF-A0A8J2AD59-F1
#
_cell.length_a   1.000
_cell.length_b   1.000
_cell.length_c   1.000
_cell.angle_alpha   90.00
_cell.angle_beta   90.00
_cell.angle_gamma   90.00
#
_symmetry.space_group_name_H-M   'P 1'
#
loop_
_entity.id
_entity.type
_entity.pdbx_description
1 polymer ?
#
loop_
_entity_poly.entity_id
_entity_poly.type
_entity_poly.pdbx_seq_one_letter_code
_entity_poly.pdbx_strand_id
1 'polypeptide(L)'
;MSEFFDLRRRNLLEDYFWTLQQANDQEPKERAAAIKLQSFYRASNVRERWHAVHFAGLFIQRVARGMLGRLRAKAQMIKRVQEMNMNYFNHCAATIQKVFRGYWSRQYTHCMLCYSRKKFLSNVQTVGQKTNNWLQSYENEKQAEHQKKMEEDRKTTFNKLASQLHHLVSTQKIPGVYNPPYSEALPTAFNIPIEQHLRLQSTARMPASLRRPNLNRSITSTVRPLNHTEKGTTDAAKIRGGPPQPVAKRVPLVSRTANAGRMQAIQGPFRTKDQIDVSNAKAYDQNRSVQASSYYQVVQDTKRIEGRLSKITRLAPDEFVAKRKITYEKMKPTVSAESRYLDRPVEFRQDYTELPKIKDKPPFFTAVPGGKMLADYDDEKYILGALPV
;
A
#
# COMPACT_ATOMS: atom_id res chain seq x y z
N MET A 1 -7.04 -143.77 23.25
CA MET A 1 -6.13 -142.63 22.98
C MET A 1 -6.34 -142.01 21.61
N SER A 2 -6.68 -142.77 20.56
CA SER A 2 -7.02 -142.23 19.23
C SER A 2 -8.22 -141.27 19.25
N GLU A 3 -9.30 -141.63 19.94
CA GLU A 3 -10.52 -140.80 19.97
C GLU A 3 -10.31 -139.40 20.56
N PHE A 4 -9.42 -139.24 21.56
CA PHE A 4 -9.11 -137.95 22.17
C PHE A 4 -8.39 -136.99 21.20
N PHE A 5 -7.48 -137.52 20.37
CA PHE A 5 -6.81 -136.72 19.34
C PHE A 5 -7.75 -136.37 18.18
N ASP A 6 -8.68 -137.25 17.83
CA ASP A 6 -9.71 -136.96 16.83
C ASP A 6 -10.72 -135.93 17.32
N LEU A 7 -11.16 -135.99 18.58
CA LEU A 7 -11.98 -134.95 19.22
C LEU A 7 -11.26 -133.60 19.26
N ARG A 8 -9.97 -133.56 19.64
CA ARG A 8 -9.18 -132.32 19.64
C ARG A 8 -8.98 -131.76 18.22
N ARG A 9 -8.80 -132.62 17.21
CA ARG A 9 -8.66 -132.22 15.80
C ARG A 9 -9.99 -131.73 15.23
N ARG A 10 -11.13 -132.32 15.63
CA ARG A 10 -12.47 -131.83 15.29
C ARG A 10 -12.76 -130.47 15.92
N ASN A 11 -12.44 -130.30 17.21
CA ASN A 11 -12.61 -129.02 17.90
C ASN A 11 -11.74 -127.90 17.29
N LEU A 12 -10.49 -128.21 16.91
CA LEU A 12 -9.62 -127.24 16.22
C LEU A 12 -10.14 -126.83 14.84
N LEU A 13 -10.72 -127.78 14.09
CA LEU A 13 -11.33 -127.48 12.80
C LEU A 13 -12.60 -126.63 12.98
N GLU A 14 -13.44 -126.95 13.96
CA GLU A 14 -14.62 -126.15 14.29
C GLU A 14 -14.25 -124.73 14.74
N ASP A 15 -13.25 -124.57 15.62
CA ASP A 15 -12.73 -123.26 16.05
C ASP A 15 -12.16 -122.46 14.87
N TYR A 16 -11.47 -123.13 13.94
CA TYR A 16 -10.96 -122.50 12.72
C TYR A 16 -12.09 -122.00 11.81
N PHE A 17 -13.10 -122.83 11.53
CA PHE A 17 -14.24 -122.40 10.72
C PHE A 17 -15.08 -121.33 11.41
N TRP A 18 -15.21 -121.40 12.73
CA TRP A 18 -15.88 -120.38 13.53
C TRP A 18 -15.17 -119.03 13.46
N THR A 19 -13.85 -119.00 13.66
CA THR A 19 -13.06 -117.76 13.55
C THR A 19 -13.05 -117.21 12.13
N LEU A 20 -13.02 -118.08 11.11
CA LEU A 20 -13.14 -117.68 9.71
C LEU A 20 -14.51 -117.06 9.41
N GLN A 21 -15.58 -117.63 9.96
CA GLN A 21 -16.93 -117.08 9.80
C GLN A 21 -17.10 -115.76 10.55
N GLN A 22 -16.56 -115.65 11.77
CA GLN A 22 -16.51 -114.38 12.50
C GLN A 22 -15.73 -113.30 11.72
N ALA A 23 -14.60 -113.64 11.11
CA ALA A 23 -13.84 -112.71 10.29
C ALA A 23 -14.65 -112.25 9.06
N ASN A 24 -15.32 -113.18 8.37
CA ASN A 24 -16.19 -112.86 7.24
C ASN A 24 -17.40 -112.00 7.64
N ASP A 25 -17.99 -112.24 8.81
CA ASP A 25 -19.12 -111.46 9.33
C ASP A 25 -18.71 -110.03 9.73
N GLN A 26 -17.46 -109.81 10.14
CA GLN A 26 -16.92 -108.50 10.52
C GLN A 26 -16.32 -107.73 9.35
N GLU A 27 -15.81 -108.41 8.32
CA GLU A 27 -15.24 -107.81 7.09
C GLU A 27 -16.09 -106.65 6.52
N PRO A 28 -17.43 -106.77 6.32
CA PRO A 28 -18.21 -105.66 5.77
C PRO A 28 -18.26 -104.44 6.69
N LYS A 29 -18.23 -104.64 8.01
CA LYS A 29 -18.25 -103.53 8.99
C LYS A 29 -16.91 -102.80 9.02
N GLU A 30 -15.81 -103.56 9.03
CA GLU A 30 -14.45 -103.01 8.98
C GLU A 30 -14.21 -102.27 7.66
N ARG A 31 -14.63 -102.86 6.54
CA ARG A 31 -14.56 -102.23 5.22
C ARG A 31 -15.37 -100.94 5.17
N ALA A 32 -16.59 -100.92 5.71
CA ALA A 32 -17.41 -99.71 5.77
C ALA A 32 -16.77 -98.61 6.65
N ALA A 33 -16.19 -98.99 7.79
CA ALA A 33 -15.47 -98.07 8.66
C ALA A 33 -14.21 -97.49 7.97
N ALA A 34 -13.43 -98.33 7.29
CA ALA A 34 -12.25 -97.91 6.53
C ALA A 34 -12.63 -96.96 5.39
N ILE A 35 -13.69 -97.25 4.63
CA ILE A 35 -14.20 -96.35 3.57
C ILE A 35 -14.64 -95.00 4.15
N LYS A 36 -15.31 -94.99 5.32
CA LYS A 36 -15.68 -93.75 6.00
C LYS A 36 -14.45 -92.94 6.40
N LEU A 37 -13.43 -93.58 6.99
CA LEU A 37 -12.19 -92.91 7.37
C LEU A 37 -11.45 -92.34 6.15
N GLN A 38 -11.32 -93.12 5.09
CA GLN A 38 -10.67 -92.70 3.84
C GLN A 38 -11.43 -91.56 3.16
N SER A 39 -12.77 -91.62 3.10
CA SER A 39 -13.57 -90.55 2.50
C SER A 39 -13.49 -89.26 3.32
N PHE A 40 -13.52 -89.35 4.66
CA PHE A 40 -13.32 -88.21 5.54
C PHE A 40 -11.93 -87.60 5.37
N TYR A 41 -10.88 -88.42 5.32
CA TYR A 41 -9.50 -87.94 5.10
C TYR A 41 -9.35 -87.23 3.75
N ARG A 42 -9.88 -87.82 2.67
CA ARG A 42 -9.88 -87.18 1.33
C ARG A 42 -10.61 -85.84 1.36
N ALA A 43 -11.77 -85.75 2.01
CA ALA A 43 -12.51 -84.50 2.16
C ALA A 43 -11.74 -83.48 3.00
N SER A 44 -11.06 -83.90 4.06
CA SER A 44 -10.23 -83.04 4.91
C SER A 44 -9.09 -82.41 4.10
N ASN A 45 -8.36 -83.21 3.32
CA ASN A 45 -7.26 -82.74 2.50
C ASN A 45 -7.72 -81.73 1.42
N VAL A 46 -8.87 -82.00 0.77
CA VAL A 46 -9.46 -81.05 -0.19
C VAL A 46 -9.86 -79.73 0.49
N ARG A 47 -10.47 -79.78 1.68
CA ARG A 47 -10.84 -78.58 2.44
C ARG A 47 -9.62 -77.78 2.88
N GLU A 48 -8.58 -78.44 3.37
CA GLU A 48 -7.32 -77.78 3.75
C GLU A 48 -6.72 -77.03 2.57
N ARG A 49 -6.62 -77.69 1.40
CA ARG A 49 -6.15 -77.05 0.17
C ARG A 49 -7.03 -75.86 -0.24
N TRP A 50 -8.35 -76.00 -0.16
CA TRP A 50 -9.28 -74.91 -0.47
C TRP A 50 -9.10 -73.72 0.47
N HIS A 51 -9.00 -73.96 1.78
CA HIS A 51 -8.76 -72.91 2.78
C HIS A 51 -7.41 -72.21 2.54
N ALA A 52 -6.36 -72.95 2.18
CA ALA A 52 -5.05 -72.37 1.87
C ALA A 52 -5.14 -71.41 0.67
N VAL A 53 -5.80 -71.82 -0.42
CA VAL A 53 -6.01 -70.97 -1.61
C VAL A 53 -6.88 -69.76 -1.28
N HIS A 54 -7.96 -69.96 -0.52
CA HIS A 54 -8.85 -68.89 -0.10
C HIS A 54 -8.14 -67.86 0.77
N PHE A 55 -7.35 -68.31 1.76
CA PHE A 55 -6.54 -67.44 2.61
C PHE A 55 -5.50 -66.66 1.80
N ALA A 56 -4.79 -67.33 0.88
CA ALA A 56 -3.84 -66.66 0.00
C ALA A 56 -4.52 -65.58 -0.86
N GLY A 57 -5.71 -65.86 -1.40
CA GLY A 57 -6.52 -64.90 -2.13
C GLY A 57 -6.91 -63.68 -1.27
N LEU A 58 -7.45 -63.91 -0.07
CA LEU A 58 -7.79 -62.83 0.86
C LEU A 58 -6.56 -62.02 1.28
N PHE A 59 -5.42 -62.67 1.49
CA PHE A 59 -4.17 -62.01 1.86
C PHE A 59 -3.70 -61.05 0.77
N ILE A 60 -3.66 -61.51 -0.49
CA ILE A 60 -3.29 -60.66 -1.64
C ILE A 60 -4.24 -59.48 -1.76
N GLN A 61 -5.56 -59.72 -1.68
CA GLN A 61 -6.54 -58.64 -1.77
C GLN A 61 -6.39 -57.62 -0.62
N ARG A 62 -6.15 -58.07 0.62
CA ARG A 62 -5.91 -57.20 1.77
C ARG A 62 -4.69 -56.32 1.54
N VAL A 63 -3.58 -56.88 1.09
CA VAL A 63 -2.35 -56.13 0.81
C VAL A 63 -2.57 -55.12 -0.31
N ALA A 64 -3.26 -55.50 -1.39
CA ALA A 64 -3.57 -54.61 -2.52
C ALA A 64 -4.45 -53.43 -2.09
N ARG A 65 -5.55 -53.69 -1.34
CA ARG A 65 -6.41 -52.61 -0.80
C ARG A 65 -5.63 -51.70 0.15
N GLY A 66 -4.75 -52.25 0.98
CA GLY A 66 -3.87 -51.47 1.86
C GLY A 66 -2.89 -50.57 1.09
N MET A 67 -2.28 -51.08 0.02
CA MET A 67 -1.40 -50.29 -0.85
C MET A 67 -2.17 -49.13 -1.51
N LEU A 68 -3.34 -49.41 -2.08
CA LEU A 68 -4.19 -48.39 -2.69
C LEU A 68 -4.63 -47.32 -1.67
N GLY A 69 -4.98 -47.74 -0.45
CA GLY A 69 -5.30 -46.83 0.65
C GLY A 69 -4.14 -45.89 0.99
N ARG A 70 -2.91 -46.41 1.10
CA ARG A 70 -1.70 -45.60 1.35
C ARG A 70 -1.42 -44.62 0.21
N LEU A 71 -1.61 -45.02 -1.05
CA LEU A 71 -1.45 -44.12 -2.19
C LEU A 71 -2.46 -42.97 -2.15
N ARG A 72 -3.74 -43.27 -1.86
CA ARG A 72 -4.79 -42.25 -1.70
C ARG A 72 -4.48 -41.30 -0.53
N ALA A 73 -4.07 -41.82 0.62
CA ALA A 73 -3.69 -41.02 1.77
C ALA A 73 -2.51 -40.09 1.45
N LYS A 74 -1.48 -40.60 0.75
CA LYS A 74 -0.34 -39.79 0.31
C LYS A 74 -0.76 -38.68 -0.66
N ALA A 75 -1.64 -38.98 -1.61
CA ALA A 75 -2.18 -37.97 -2.53
C ALA A 75 -2.96 -36.87 -1.79
N GLN A 76 -3.82 -37.25 -0.84
CA GLN A 76 -4.56 -36.30 0.00
C GLN A 76 -3.64 -35.45 0.89
N MET A 77 -2.60 -36.05 1.46
CA MET A 77 -1.58 -35.34 2.24
C MET A 77 -0.87 -34.29 1.38
N ILE A 78 -0.42 -34.66 0.18
CA ILE A 78 0.23 -33.73 -0.75
C ILE A 78 -0.71 -32.57 -1.11
N LYS A 79 -1.97 -32.87 -1.43
CA LYS A 79 -2.99 -31.86 -1.74
C LYS A 79 -3.18 -30.88 -0.57
N ARG A 80 -3.32 -31.40 0.66
CA ARG A 80 -3.46 -30.57 1.87
C ARG A 80 -2.24 -29.67 2.10
N VAL A 81 -1.02 -30.19 1.90
CA VAL A 81 0.21 -29.38 2.01
C VAL A 81 0.26 -28.30 0.93
N GLN A 82 -0.15 -28.60 -0.31
CA GLN A 82 -0.23 -27.62 -1.38
C GLN A 82 -1.23 -26.50 -1.06
N GLU A 83 -2.42 -26.84 -0.56
CA GLU A 83 -3.43 -25.86 -0.14
C GLU A 83 -2.91 -24.96 1.00
N MET A 84 -2.26 -25.56 2.00
CA MET A 84 -1.65 -24.82 3.10
C MET A 84 -0.56 -23.85 2.60
N ASN A 85 0.32 -24.31 1.73
CA ASN A 85 1.36 -23.49 1.13
C ASN A 85 0.77 -22.37 0.27
N MET A 86 -0.26 -22.67 -0.52
CA MET A 86 -0.95 -21.68 -1.35
C MET A 86 -1.55 -20.57 -0.49
N ASN A 87 -2.22 -20.92 0.61
CA ASN A 87 -2.79 -19.95 1.55
C ASN A 87 -1.71 -19.09 2.20
N TYR A 88 -0.58 -19.68 2.60
CA TYR A 88 0.56 -18.95 3.14
C TYR A 88 1.12 -17.95 2.12
N PHE A 89 1.37 -18.38 0.87
CA PHE A 89 1.89 -17.50 -0.16
C PHE A 89 0.89 -16.41 -0.58
N ASN A 90 -0.40 -16.71 -0.60
CA ASN A 90 -1.45 -15.72 -0.85
C ASN A 90 -1.46 -14.64 0.24
N HIS A 91 -1.30 -15.01 1.51
CA HIS A 91 -1.20 -14.06 2.61
C HIS A 91 0.05 -13.17 2.50
N CYS A 92 1.21 -13.76 2.19
CA CYS A 92 2.45 -13.02 1.93
C CYS A 92 2.28 -12.05 0.75
N ALA A 93 1.69 -12.51 -0.35
CA ALA A 93 1.42 -11.69 -1.53
C ALA A 93 0.47 -10.53 -1.22
N ALA A 94 -0.61 -10.78 -0.48
CA ALA A 94 -1.55 -9.74 -0.05
C ALA A 94 -0.85 -8.67 0.82
N THR A 95 0.05 -9.09 1.71
CA THR A 95 0.83 -8.18 2.55
C THR A 95 1.77 -7.31 1.71
N ILE A 96 2.53 -7.92 0.79
CA ILE A 96 3.40 -7.20 -0.13
C ILE A 96 2.59 -6.20 -0.97
N GLN A 97 1.47 -6.64 -1.53
CA GLN A 97 0.58 -5.79 -2.33
C GLN A 97 0.00 -4.64 -1.52
N LYS A 98 -0.41 -4.86 -0.26
CA LYS A 98 -0.91 -3.81 0.64
C LYS A 98 0.16 -2.74 0.87
N VAL A 99 1.39 -3.16 1.21
CA VAL A 99 2.51 -2.23 1.42
C VAL A 99 2.83 -1.48 0.13
N PHE A 100 2.88 -2.17 -1.01
CA PHE A 100 3.13 -1.55 -2.30
C PHE A 100 2.05 -0.56 -2.71
N ARG A 101 0.77 -0.90 -2.57
CA ARG A 101 -0.36 0.01 -2.82
C ARG A 101 -0.26 1.26 -1.95
N GLY A 102 0.10 1.10 -0.68
CA GLY A 102 0.34 2.23 0.23
C GLY A 102 1.53 3.11 -0.20
N TYR A 103 2.65 2.51 -0.57
CA TYR A 103 3.81 3.23 -1.13
C TYR A 103 3.43 4.00 -2.40
N TRP A 104 2.80 3.32 -3.36
CA TRP A 104 2.38 3.89 -4.63
C TRP A 104 1.42 5.05 -4.43
N SER A 105 0.46 4.89 -3.51
CA SER A 105 -0.51 5.92 -3.21
C SER A 105 0.16 7.18 -2.64
N ARG A 106 1.09 7.01 -1.69
CA ARG A 106 1.84 8.14 -1.10
C ARG A 106 2.72 8.84 -2.11
N GLN A 107 3.42 8.07 -2.94
CA GLN A 107 4.38 8.60 -3.89
C GLN A 107 3.69 9.34 -5.05
N TYR A 108 2.61 8.78 -5.61
CA TYR A 108 2.06 9.25 -6.88
C TYR A 108 0.68 9.89 -6.76
N THR A 109 -0.20 9.47 -5.84
CA THR A 109 -1.56 10.04 -5.73
C THR A 109 -1.64 11.14 -4.68
N HIS A 110 -1.18 10.89 -3.45
CA HIS A 110 -1.21 11.90 -2.38
C HIS A 110 -0.22 13.04 -2.63
N CYS A 111 0.99 12.73 -3.10
CA CYS A 111 1.98 13.77 -3.37
C CYS A 111 1.49 14.69 -4.52
N MET A 112 0.94 14.14 -5.60
CA MET A 112 0.43 14.96 -6.70
C MET A 112 -0.86 15.70 -6.33
N LEU A 113 -1.92 15.02 -5.87
CA LEU A 113 -3.20 15.70 -5.67
C LEU A 113 -3.24 16.59 -4.42
N CYS A 114 -2.66 16.17 -3.29
CA CYS A 114 -2.75 16.95 -2.05
C CYS A 114 -1.84 18.18 -2.09
N TYR A 115 -0.58 18.03 -2.52
CA TYR A 115 0.31 19.19 -2.63
C TYR A 115 -0.10 20.12 -3.78
N SER A 116 -0.58 19.59 -4.91
CA SER A 116 -1.09 20.45 -5.99
C SER A 116 -2.38 21.17 -5.60
N ARG A 117 -3.31 20.51 -4.91
CA ARG A 117 -4.54 21.16 -4.40
C ARG A 117 -4.22 22.19 -3.32
N LYS A 118 -3.31 21.89 -2.40
CA LYS A 118 -2.87 22.84 -1.37
C LYS A 118 -2.20 24.06 -1.99
N LYS A 119 -1.36 23.86 -3.02
CA LYS A 119 -0.74 24.95 -3.78
C LYS A 119 -1.78 25.78 -4.55
N PHE A 120 -2.78 25.13 -5.16
CA PHE A 120 -3.89 25.82 -5.81
C PHE A 120 -4.70 26.66 -4.82
N LEU A 121 -5.10 26.10 -3.68
CA LEU A 121 -5.84 26.83 -2.63
C LEU A 121 -5.03 28.02 -2.08
N SER A 122 -3.73 27.83 -1.85
CA SER A 122 -2.83 28.91 -1.43
C SER A 122 -2.73 30.03 -2.49
N ASN A 123 -2.68 29.67 -3.78
CA ASN A 123 -2.70 30.65 -4.86
C ASN A 123 -4.03 31.42 -4.91
N VAL A 124 -5.17 30.71 -4.80
CA VAL A 124 -6.50 31.32 -4.77
C VAL A 124 -6.62 32.29 -3.60
N GLN A 125 -6.16 31.89 -2.40
CA GLN A 125 -6.13 32.77 -1.23
C GLN A 125 -5.27 34.02 -1.47
N THR A 126 -4.09 33.86 -2.08
CA THR A 126 -3.18 34.97 -2.38
C THR A 126 -3.81 35.95 -3.38
N VAL A 127 -4.48 35.43 -4.42
CA VAL A 127 -5.20 36.26 -5.39
C VAL A 127 -6.37 36.98 -4.72
N GLY A 128 -7.17 36.29 -3.90
CA GLY A 128 -8.28 36.89 -3.16
C GLY A 128 -7.82 38.01 -2.22
N GLN A 129 -6.74 37.81 -1.47
CA GLN A 129 -6.16 38.86 -0.62
C GLN A 129 -5.72 40.08 -1.44
N LYS A 130 -5.10 39.88 -2.61
CA LYS A 130 -4.73 40.99 -3.50
C LYS A 130 -5.95 41.76 -4.00
N THR A 131 -7.01 41.05 -4.41
CA THR A 131 -8.25 41.66 -4.86
C THR A 131 -8.91 42.46 -3.73
N ASN A 132 -8.96 41.91 -2.51
CA ASN A 132 -9.50 42.61 -1.36
C ASN A 132 -8.70 43.87 -1.00
N ASN A 133 -7.36 43.77 -0.99
CA ASN A 133 -6.50 44.93 -0.73
C ASN A 133 -6.68 46.02 -1.80
N TRP A 134 -6.84 45.63 -3.06
CA TRP A 134 -7.12 46.55 -4.16
C TRP A 134 -8.49 47.22 -4.00
N LEU A 135 -9.54 46.44 -3.70
CA LEU A 135 -10.89 46.97 -3.44
C LEU A 135 -10.90 47.94 -2.26
N GLN A 136 -10.21 47.60 -1.17
CA GLN A 136 -10.12 48.46 0.02
C GLN A 136 -9.38 49.77 -0.29
N SER A 137 -8.29 49.69 -1.07
CA SER A 137 -7.54 50.89 -1.50
C SER A 137 -8.40 51.79 -2.39
N TYR A 138 -9.14 51.20 -3.32
CA TYR A 138 -10.04 51.90 -4.21
C TYR A 138 -11.21 52.55 -3.47
N GLU A 139 -11.80 51.84 -2.49
CA GLU A 139 -12.86 52.39 -1.64
C GLU A 139 -12.36 53.57 -0.83
N ASN A 140 -11.19 53.46 -0.20
CA ASN A 140 -10.58 54.56 0.56
C ASN A 140 -10.31 55.79 -0.33
N GLU A 141 -9.80 55.59 -1.55
CA GLU A 141 -9.58 56.67 -2.51
C GLU A 141 -10.90 57.35 -2.89
N LYS A 142 -11.95 56.58 -3.17
CA LYS A 142 -13.28 57.12 -3.47
C LYS A 142 -13.91 57.87 -2.30
N GLN A 143 -13.76 57.35 -1.08
CA GLN A 143 -14.21 58.03 0.13
C GLN A 143 -13.46 59.34 0.35
N ALA A 144 -12.14 59.37 0.12
CA ALA A 144 -11.35 60.59 0.23
C ALA A 144 -11.72 61.62 -0.85
N GLU A 145 -11.94 61.19 -2.10
CA GLU A 145 -12.47 62.05 -3.17
C GLU A 145 -13.85 62.63 -2.80
N HIS A 146 -14.74 61.80 -2.26
CA HIS A 146 -16.07 62.24 -1.85
C HIS A 146 -16.00 63.23 -0.69
N GLN A 147 -15.18 62.95 0.34
CA GLN A 147 -14.97 63.87 1.46
C GLN A 147 -14.41 65.21 1.00
N LYS A 148 -13.45 65.21 0.06
CA LYS A 148 -12.92 66.44 -0.54
C LYS A 148 -13.99 67.22 -1.28
N LYS A 149 -14.81 66.56 -2.12
CA LYS A 149 -15.94 67.20 -2.80
C LYS A 149 -16.93 67.81 -1.80
N MET A 150 -17.31 67.07 -0.77
CA MET A 150 -18.19 67.56 0.29
C MET A 150 -17.57 68.76 1.04
N GLU A 151 -16.26 68.75 1.30
CA GLU A 151 -15.57 69.88 1.92
C GLU A 151 -15.51 71.10 0.98
N GLU A 152 -15.28 70.89 -0.31
CA GLU A 152 -15.32 71.92 -1.35
C GLU A 152 -16.73 72.53 -1.49
N ASP A 153 -17.77 71.70 -1.52
CA ASP A 153 -19.17 72.14 -1.54
C ASP A 153 -19.54 72.93 -0.27
N ARG A 154 -19.06 72.48 0.91
CA ARG A 154 -19.21 73.23 2.17
C ARG A 154 -18.45 74.57 2.15
N LYS A 155 -17.26 74.61 1.55
CA LYS A 155 -16.48 75.85 1.39
C LYS A 155 -17.13 76.81 0.41
N THR A 156 -17.64 76.33 -0.73
CA THR A 156 -18.31 77.17 -1.74
C THR A 156 -19.62 77.75 -1.21
N THR A 157 -20.44 76.94 -0.55
CA THR A 157 -21.66 77.42 0.14
C THR A 157 -21.35 78.43 1.23
N PHE A 158 -20.34 78.17 2.07
CA PHE A 158 -19.87 79.12 3.08
C PHE A 158 -19.37 80.43 2.48
N ASN A 159 -18.54 80.38 1.42
CA ASN A 159 -18.04 81.56 0.73
C ASN A 159 -19.17 82.39 0.11
N LYS A 160 -20.23 81.74 -0.42
CA LYS A 160 -21.42 82.41 -0.95
C LYS A 160 -22.20 83.15 0.13
N LEU A 161 -22.29 82.59 1.35
CA LEU A 161 -22.88 83.28 2.49
C LEU A 161 -21.98 84.43 2.97
N ALA A 162 -20.67 84.20 3.05
CA ALA A 162 -19.71 85.20 3.50
C ALA A 162 -19.68 86.46 2.60
N SER A 163 -19.85 86.32 1.29
CA SER A 163 -19.91 87.47 0.37
C SER A 163 -21.11 88.40 0.64
N GLN A 164 -22.23 87.86 1.12
CA GLN A 164 -23.43 88.62 1.49
C GLN A 164 -23.25 89.38 2.82
N LEU A 165 -22.33 88.93 3.68
CA LEU A 165 -22.12 89.43 5.05
C LEU A 165 -20.95 90.43 5.17
N HIS A 166 -20.55 91.10 4.09
CA HIS A 166 -19.40 92.02 4.09
C HIS A 166 -19.56 93.25 5.00
N HIS A 167 -20.79 93.62 5.36
CA HIS A 167 -21.06 94.71 6.31
C HIS A 167 -20.73 94.35 7.78
N LEU A 168 -20.49 93.08 8.08
CA LEU A 168 -20.09 92.60 9.41
C LEU A 168 -18.56 92.60 9.62
N VAL A 169 -17.80 93.05 8.62
CA VAL A 169 -16.33 93.12 8.66
C VAL A 169 -15.87 94.33 9.46
N SER A 170 -14.83 94.14 10.29
CA SER A 170 -14.21 95.24 11.03
C SER A 170 -13.61 96.28 10.09
N THR A 171 -13.91 97.54 10.36
CA THR A 171 -13.26 98.69 9.72
C THR A 171 -12.06 99.15 10.56
N GLN A 172 -11.23 100.03 10.02
CA GLN A 172 -10.05 100.54 10.74
C GLN A 172 -10.40 101.25 12.05
N LYS A 173 -11.62 101.78 12.19
CA LYS A 173 -12.07 102.54 13.36
C LYS A 173 -13.06 101.78 14.25
N ILE A 174 -13.79 100.81 13.71
CA ILE A 174 -14.85 100.08 14.44
C ILE A 174 -14.63 98.55 14.26
N PRO A 175 -14.49 97.79 15.36
CA PRO A 175 -14.41 96.33 15.29
C PRO A 175 -15.73 95.72 14.80
N GLY A 176 -15.65 94.72 13.93
CA GLY A 176 -16.78 94.00 13.39
C GLY A 176 -17.31 92.97 14.38
N VAL A 177 -18.52 92.47 14.15
CA VAL A 177 -19.24 91.56 15.07
C VAL A 177 -18.43 90.30 15.38
N TYR A 178 -17.61 89.83 14.42
CA TYR A 178 -16.80 88.62 14.55
C TYR A 178 -15.36 88.87 15.07
N ASN A 179 -15.01 90.11 15.44
CA ASN A 179 -13.72 90.45 16.06
C ASN A 179 -13.90 91.44 17.23
N PRO A 180 -14.53 91.01 18.33
CA PRO A 180 -14.67 91.84 19.52
C PRO A 180 -13.32 92.01 20.25
N PRO A 181 -12.99 93.20 20.78
CA PRO A 181 -11.67 93.53 21.33
C PRO A 181 -11.28 92.79 22.61
N TYR A 182 -12.21 92.06 23.25
CA TYR A 182 -12.00 91.38 24.53
C TYR A 182 -12.32 89.87 24.48
N SER A 183 -12.47 89.27 23.29
CA SER A 183 -12.68 87.81 23.19
C SER A 183 -11.36 87.06 23.12
N GLU A 184 -11.20 86.07 23.99
CA GLU A 184 -10.05 85.14 23.97
C GLU A 184 -10.16 84.08 22.86
N ALA A 185 -11.37 83.81 22.36
CA ALA A 185 -11.63 82.78 21.35
C ALA A 185 -12.33 83.39 20.12
N LEU A 186 -11.59 83.52 19.02
CA LEU A 186 -12.13 83.98 17.75
C LEU A 186 -12.94 82.86 17.08
N PRO A 187 -14.18 83.12 16.62
CA PRO A 187 -14.95 82.12 15.92
C PRO A 187 -14.23 81.74 14.62
N THR A 188 -13.91 80.45 14.49
CA THR A 188 -13.07 79.89 13.43
C THR A 188 -13.88 78.93 12.57
N ALA A 189 -13.79 79.07 11.25
CA ALA A 189 -14.40 78.17 10.28
C ALA A 189 -13.33 77.66 9.31
N PHE A 190 -13.27 76.34 9.08
CA PHE A 190 -12.22 75.70 8.27
C PHE A 190 -10.80 76.08 8.70
N ASN A 191 -10.55 76.13 10.02
CA ASN A 191 -9.27 76.50 10.63
C ASN A 191 -8.75 77.91 10.29
N ILE A 192 -9.62 78.81 9.82
CA ILE A 192 -9.32 80.22 9.54
C ILE A 192 -10.36 81.09 10.27
N PRO A 193 -9.97 82.21 10.92
CA PRO A 193 -10.92 83.09 11.59
C PRO A 193 -11.94 83.66 10.60
N ILE A 194 -13.21 83.73 11.01
CA ILE A 194 -14.32 84.15 10.12
C ILE A 194 -14.08 85.54 9.53
N GLU A 195 -13.49 86.46 10.30
CA GLU A 195 -13.16 87.82 9.84
C GLU A 195 -12.21 87.82 8.62
N GLN A 196 -11.25 86.88 8.58
CA GLN A 196 -10.32 86.75 7.45
C GLN A 196 -11.03 86.23 6.20
N HIS A 197 -11.96 85.28 6.35
CA HIS A 197 -12.80 84.82 5.23
C HIS A 197 -13.62 85.97 4.64
N LEU A 198 -14.25 86.78 5.49
CA LEU A 198 -15.08 87.91 5.04
C LEU A 198 -14.25 88.98 4.31
N ARG A 199 -13.05 89.31 4.80
CA ARG A 199 -12.13 90.23 4.11
C ARG A 199 -11.69 89.70 2.75
N LEU A 200 -11.36 88.41 2.65
CA LEU A 200 -10.86 87.82 1.40
C LEU A 200 -11.92 87.80 0.29
N GLN A 201 -13.20 87.70 0.66
CA GLN A 201 -14.34 87.73 -0.27
C GLN A 201 -14.79 89.16 -0.61
N SER A 202 -14.71 90.11 0.33
CA SER A 202 -15.12 91.51 0.09
C SER A 202 -14.11 92.31 -0.72
N THR A 203 -12.83 91.93 -0.73
CA THR A 203 -11.83 92.58 -1.58
C THR A 203 -12.09 92.26 -3.06
N ALA A 204 -12.40 93.29 -3.85
CA ALA A 204 -12.48 93.17 -5.31
C ALA A 204 -11.12 92.68 -5.86
N ARG A 205 -11.05 91.40 -6.26
CA ARG A 205 -9.84 90.85 -6.86
C ARG A 205 -9.80 91.22 -8.33
N MET A 206 -8.78 91.97 -8.73
CA MET A 206 -8.47 92.19 -10.14
C MET A 206 -8.29 90.84 -10.86
N PRO A 207 -8.80 90.68 -12.10
CA PRO A 207 -8.68 89.44 -12.86
C PRO A 207 -7.21 89.04 -13.01
N ALA A 208 -6.95 87.72 -13.02
CA ALA A 208 -5.60 87.17 -13.03
C ALA A 208 -4.74 87.65 -14.22
N SER A 209 -5.39 88.04 -15.32
CA SER A 209 -4.75 88.64 -16.51
C SER A 209 -4.08 89.99 -16.25
N LEU A 210 -4.46 90.73 -15.19
CA LEU A 210 -3.89 92.03 -14.82
C LEU A 210 -2.82 91.93 -13.72
N ARG A 211 -2.50 90.72 -13.26
CA ARG A 211 -1.48 90.49 -12.23
C ARG A 211 -0.12 90.22 -12.89
N ARG A 212 0.91 90.97 -12.49
CA ARG A 212 2.29 90.76 -12.97
C ARG A 212 2.77 89.33 -12.62
N PRO A 213 3.40 88.60 -13.55
CA PRO A 213 3.96 87.28 -13.26
C PRO A 213 5.10 87.41 -12.24
N ASN A 214 5.02 86.65 -11.15
CA ASN A 214 6.06 86.64 -10.13
C ASN A 214 7.13 85.62 -10.54
N LEU A 215 8.31 86.09 -10.99
CA LEU A 215 9.33 85.29 -11.67
C LEU A 215 10.14 84.34 -10.74
N ASN A 216 9.95 84.40 -9.41
CA ASN A 216 10.80 83.73 -8.43
C ASN A 216 10.19 82.44 -7.86
N ARG A 217 9.85 81.47 -8.72
CA ARG A 217 9.59 80.10 -8.24
C ARG A 217 10.01 79.05 -9.25
N SER A 218 11.33 78.90 -9.40
CA SER A 218 11.95 77.69 -9.94
C SER A 218 13.25 77.50 -9.17
N ILE A 219 13.30 76.47 -8.34
CA ILE A 219 14.46 75.67 -7.91
C ILE A 219 13.92 74.83 -6.74
N THR A 220 13.30 73.69 -7.07
CA THR A 220 13.41 72.51 -6.19
C THR A 220 13.39 71.29 -7.09
N SER A 221 14.57 70.70 -7.17
CA SER A 221 15.01 69.58 -7.98
C SER A 221 14.19 68.32 -7.76
N THR A 222 13.75 67.71 -8.86
CA THR A 222 13.45 66.29 -8.96
C THR A 222 14.74 65.48 -8.78
N VAL A 223 15.02 65.03 -7.57
CA VAL A 223 16.05 64.00 -7.31
C VAL A 223 15.37 62.63 -7.45
N ARG A 224 15.74 61.88 -8.49
CA ARG A 224 15.51 60.43 -8.53
C ARG A 224 16.69 59.74 -7.85
N PRO A 225 16.50 58.93 -6.79
CA PRO A 225 17.58 58.12 -6.26
C PRO A 225 17.81 56.88 -7.14
N LEU A 226 19.07 56.63 -7.50
CA LEU A 226 19.55 55.33 -7.96
C LEU A 226 19.62 54.39 -6.75
N ASN A 227 18.80 53.33 -6.74
CA ASN A 227 18.94 52.23 -5.80
C ASN A 227 19.82 51.14 -6.41
N HIS A 228 21.06 51.01 -5.91
CA HIS A 228 21.91 49.84 -6.09
C HIS A 228 21.91 49.04 -4.79
N THR A 229 20.97 48.10 -4.63
CA THR A 229 21.10 46.93 -3.74
C THR A 229 19.94 45.97 -4.02
N GLU A 230 20.09 45.03 -4.95
CA GLU A 230 19.27 43.82 -4.94
C GLU A 230 20.14 42.60 -5.27
N LYS A 231 20.26 41.72 -4.27
CA LYS A 231 20.65 40.32 -4.42
C LYS A 231 19.76 39.70 -5.50
N GLY A 232 20.34 38.81 -6.30
CA GLY A 232 19.72 38.23 -7.48
C GLY A 232 18.34 37.63 -7.22
N THR A 233 17.31 38.38 -7.60
CA THR A 233 16.00 37.89 -7.94
C THR A 233 15.96 37.77 -9.45
N THR A 234 15.94 36.53 -9.92
CA THR A 234 15.74 36.18 -11.33
C THR A 234 14.57 36.98 -11.93
N ASP A 235 14.73 37.43 -13.18
CA ASP A 235 13.77 38.19 -14.02
C ASP A 235 12.39 37.52 -14.27
N ALA A 236 12.00 36.52 -13.47
CA ALA A 236 10.71 35.85 -13.55
C ALA A 236 9.55 36.64 -12.91
N ALA A 237 9.83 37.71 -12.15
CA ALA A 237 8.81 38.48 -11.44
C ALA A 237 8.23 39.66 -12.26
N LYS A 238 8.96 40.17 -13.26
CA LYS A 238 8.53 41.34 -14.07
C LYS A 238 7.55 41.00 -15.21
N ILE A 239 7.32 39.71 -15.46
CA ILE A 239 6.51 39.21 -16.59
C ILE A 239 5.02 39.06 -16.24
N ARG A 240 4.61 39.20 -14.96
CA ARG A 240 3.24 38.86 -14.51
C ARG A 240 2.23 40.03 -14.54
N GLY A 241 2.52 41.10 -15.26
CA GLY A 241 1.62 42.24 -15.45
C GLY A 241 0.96 42.32 -16.84
N GLY A 242 1.17 41.33 -17.71
CA GLY A 242 0.62 41.31 -19.07
C GLY A 242 0.19 39.91 -19.53
N PRO A 243 -0.52 39.79 -20.67
CA PRO A 243 -1.06 38.52 -21.17
C PRO A 243 0.04 37.49 -21.50
N PRO A 244 -0.25 36.17 -21.41
CA PRO A 244 0.76 35.12 -21.45
C PRO A 244 1.41 34.98 -22.83
N GLN A 245 2.74 35.07 -22.86
CA GLN A 245 3.54 34.82 -24.06
C GLN A 245 4.19 33.41 -24.05
N PRO A 246 4.46 32.83 -25.24
CA PRO A 246 5.04 31.49 -25.37
C PRO A 246 6.51 31.45 -24.90
N VAL A 247 6.84 30.38 -24.18
CA VAL A 247 8.10 30.20 -23.46
C VAL A 247 9.24 29.79 -24.42
N ALA A 248 10.36 30.52 -24.40
CA ALA A 248 11.54 30.18 -25.21
C ALA A 248 12.21 28.87 -24.76
N LYS A 249 12.62 28.03 -25.72
CA LYS A 249 13.34 26.76 -25.50
C LYS A 249 14.72 27.03 -24.89
N ARG A 250 15.02 26.42 -23.74
CA ARG A 250 16.30 26.56 -23.03
C ARG A 250 17.36 25.59 -23.57
N VAL A 251 18.60 26.06 -23.67
CA VAL A 251 19.78 25.29 -24.07
C VAL A 251 20.22 24.35 -22.93
N PRO A 252 20.61 23.08 -23.20
CA PRO A 252 21.00 22.13 -22.16
C PRO A 252 22.32 22.48 -21.45
N LEU A 253 22.41 22.16 -20.15
CA LEU A 253 23.58 22.37 -19.30
C LEU A 253 24.62 21.24 -19.49
N VAL A 254 25.91 21.61 -19.53
CA VAL A 254 27.02 20.69 -19.82
C VAL A 254 28.07 20.76 -18.70
N SER A 255 28.62 19.63 -18.28
CA SER A 255 29.69 19.57 -17.25
C SER A 255 31.01 19.06 -17.81
N ARG A 256 32.12 19.53 -17.23
CA ARG A 256 33.48 19.00 -17.46
C ARG A 256 33.79 17.97 -16.37
N THR A 257 33.83 16.68 -16.71
CA THR A 257 34.33 15.64 -15.80
C THR A 257 35.84 15.45 -15.96
N ALA A 258 36.54 15.19 -14.86
CA ALA A 258 37.98 15.33 -14.72
C ALA A 258 38.87 14.36 -15.53
N ASN A 259 38.35 13.26 -16.10
CA ASN A 259 39.21 12.20 -16.66
C ASN A 259 39.17 11.99 -18.19
N ALA A 260 38.44 12.82 -18.93
CA ALA A 260 38.59 12.92 -20.37
C ALA A 260 37.91 14.20 -20.80
N GLY A 261 38.60 15.11 -21.51
CA GLY A 261 38.09 16.43 -21.90
C GLY A 261 36.85 16.46 -22.82
N ARG A 262 36.02 15.42 -22.84
CA ARG A 262 34.73 15.40 -23.53
C ARG A 262 33.66 16.02 -22.64
N MET A 263 33.08 17.10 -23.13
CA MET A 263 31.90 17.74 -22.57
C MET A 263 30.70 16.79 -22.70
N GLN A 264 30.15 16.31 -21.58
CA GLN A 264 28.94 15.50 -21.56
C GLN A 264 27.77 16.32 -20.98
N ALA A 265 26.65 16.31 -21.69
CA ALA A 265 25.40 16.91 -21.22
C ALA A 265 25.00 16.23 -19.91
N ILE A 266 24.66 17.02 -18.89
CA ILE A 266 24.34 16.50 -17.57
C ILE A 266 23.01 15.74 -17.69
N GLN A 267 23.10 14.41 -17.72
CA GLN A 267 21.94 13.52 -17.79
C GLN A 267 21.18 13.64 -16.46
N GLY A 268 19.93 14.12 -16.52
CA GLY A 268 19.02 14.08 -15.39
C GLY A 268 18.67 12.64 -14.97
N PRO A 269 17.83 12.46 -13.94
CA PRO A 269 17.50 11.15 -13.36
C PRO A 269 16.77 10.18 -14.32
N PHE A 270 16.43 10.62 -15.53
CA PHE A 270 15.74 9.82 -16.54
C PHE A 270 16.65 9.57 -17.76
N ARG A 271 16.60 8.34 -18.28
CA ARG A 271 17.31 7.95 -19.50
C ARG A 271 16.72 8.71 -20.70
N THR A 272 17.56 9.12 -21.63
CA THR A 272 17.12 9.74 -22.89
C THR A 272 16.45 8.69 -23.77
N LYS A 273 15.57 9.12 -24.68
CA LYS A 273 14.87 8.22 -25.60
C LYS A 273 15.85 7.31 -26.36
N ASP A 274 16.93 7.87 -26.90
CA ASP A 274 17.97 7.12 -27.61
C ASP A 274 18.66 6.07 -26.72
N GLN A 275 18.89 6.36 -25.43
CA GLN A 275 19.45 5.37 -24.49
C GLN A 275 18.47 4.25 -24.17
N ILE A 276 17.18 4.57 -24.10
CA ILE A 276 16.12 3.58 -23.92
C ILE A 276 16.06 2.68 -25.17
N ASP A 277 16.13 3.27 -26.36
CA ASP A 277 16.10 2.56 -27.63
C ASP A 277 17.33 1.65 -27.80
N VAL A 278 18.54 2.12 -27.44
CA VAL A 278 19.75 1.29 -27.43
C VAL A 278 19.69 0.19 -26.37
N SER A 279 19.13 0.47 -25.18
CA SER A 279 18.92 -0.54 -24.14
C SER A 279 17.92 -1.59 -24.59
N ASN A 280 16.86 -1.20 -25.28
CA ASN A 280 15.84 -2.10 -25.83
C ASN A 280 16.41 -2.93 -26.99
N ALA A 281 17.24 -2.35 -27.85
CA ALA A 281 17.94 -3.09 -28.91
C ALA A 281 18.91 -4.13 -28.32
N LYS A 282 19.69 -3.76 -27.30
CA LYS A 282 20.55 -4.72 -26.59
C LYS A 282 19.76 -5.81 -25.87
N ALA A 283 18.63 -5.45 -25.25
CA ALA A 283 17.75 -6.42 -24.62
C ALA A 283 17.09 -7.33 -25.67
N TYR A 284 16.80 -6.83 -26.87
CA TYR A 284 16.31 -7.61 -28.00
C TYR A 284 17.36 -8.59 -28.51
N ASP A 285 18.64 -8.19 -28.57
CA ASP A 285 19.75 -9.10 -28.94
C ASP A 285 20.04 -10.14 -27.85
N GLN A 286 19.98 -9.75 -26.57
CA GLN A 286 20.23 -10.65 -25.43
C GLN A 286 19.07 -11.61 -25.16
N ASN A 287 17.83 -11.15 -25.38
CA ASN A 287 16.62 -11.96 -25.22
C ASN A 287 16.03 -12.37 -26.58
N ARG A 288 16.84 -12.36 -27.64
CA ARG A 288 16.45 -12.86 -28.96
C ARG A 288 16.04 -14.31 -28.76
N SER A 289 14.75 -14.54 -28.90
CA SER A 289 14.03 -15.73 -28.50
C SER A 289 14.79 -17.03 -28.80
N VAL A 290 14.67 -17.94 -27.84
CA VAL A 290 14.87 -19.41 -27.83
C VAL A 290 14.24 -20.16 -29.04
N GLN A 291 13.70 -19.45 -30.03
CA GLN A 291 13.01 -19.98 -31.22
C GLN A 291 13.93 -20.14 -32.44
N ALA A 292 15.23 -19.89 -32.32
CA ALA A 292 16.20 -20.08 -33.41
C ALA A 292 17.43 -20.91 -33.01
N SER A 293 17.28 -21.83 -32.05
CA SER A 293 18.35 -22.81 -31.82
C SER A 293 18.38 -23.76 -33.02
N SER A 294 19.44 -23.69 -33.81
CA SER A 294 19.82 -24.77 -34.73
C SER A 294 19.83 -26.10 -33.97
N TYR A 295 19.48 -27.20 -34.64
CA TYR A 295 19.45 -28.56 -34.08
C TYR A 295 20.71 -28.92 -33.26
N TYR A 296 21.87 -28.36 -33.62
CA TYR A 296 23.14 -28.57 -32.92
C TYR A 296 23.35 -27.73 -31.65
N GLN A 297 22.62 -26.62 -31.46
CA GLN A 297 22.72 -25.76 -30.27
C GLN A 297 21.99 -26.34 -29.06
N VAL A 298 20.99 -27.20 -29.28
CA VAL A 298 20.22 -27.87 -28.20
C VAL A 298 21.16 -28.64 -27.26
N VAL A 299 22.17 -29.33 -27.79
CA VAL A 299 23.11 -30.12 -26.98
C VAL A 299 24.03 -29.23 -26.13
N GLN A 300 24.38 -28.04 -26.62
CA GLN A 300 25.20 -27.10 -25.83
C GLN A 300 24.37 -26.44 -24.73
N ASP A 301 23.12 -26.12 -25.04
CA ASP A 301 22.20 -25.52 -24.07
C ASP A 301 21.75 -26.52 -23.00
N THR A 302 21.52 -27.80 -23.33
CA THR A 302 21.26 -28.85 -22.33
C THR A 302 22.45 -29.01 -21.39
N LYS A 303 23.68 -29.09 -21.91
CA LYS A 303 24.91 -29.13 -21.08
C LYS A 303 25.06 -27.90 -20.19
N ARG A 304 24.71 -26.71 -20.70
CA ARG A 304 24.75 -25.45 -19.94
C ARG A 304 23.69 -25.43 -18.84
N ILE A 305 22.49 -25.93 -19.11
CA ILE A 305 21.40 -26.07 -18.13
C ILE A 305 21.76 -27.11 -17.05
N GLU A 306 22.31 -28.26 -17.44
CA GLU A 306 22.83 -29.29 -16.52
C GLU A 306 23.93 -28.73 -15.63
N GLY A 307 24.86 -27.95 -16.19
CA GLY A 307 25.91 -27.28 -15.43
C GLY A 307 25.40 -26.21 -14.45
N ARG A 308 24.24 -25.61 -14.72
CA ARG A 308 23.58 -24.70 -13.76
C ARG A 308 22.83 -25.47 -12.69
N LEU A 309 22.10 -26.52 -13.08
CA LEU A 309 21.38 -27.38 -12.15
C LEU A 309 22.35 -28.05 -11.19
N SER A 310 23.49 -28.58 -11.65
CA SER A 310 24.50 -29.21 -10.80
C SER A 310 25.14 -28.27 -9.78
N LYS A 311 25.22 -26.96 -10.07
CA LYS A 311 25.68 -25.94 -9.11
C LYS A 311 24.63 -25.62 -8.07
N ILE A 312 23.35 -25.63 -8.46
CA ILE A 312 22.22 -25.35 -7.57
C ILE A 312 21.87 -26.57 -6.70
N THR A 313 22.09 -27.79 -7.19
CA THR A 313 21.80 -29.04 -6.48
C THR A 313 22.95 -29.59 -5.64
N ARG A 314 24.12 -28.93 -5.63
CA ARG A 314 25.22 -29.24 -4.71
C ARG A 314 24.84 -28.83 -3.28
N LEU A 315 24.37 -29.81 -2.50
CA LEU A 315 24.00 -29.67 -1.09
C LEU A 315 25.22 -29.64 -0.14
N ALA A 316 26.41 -30.04 -0.61
CA ALA A 316 27.66 -30.04 0.17
C ALA A 316 28.89 -29.91 -0.75
N PRO A 317 30.03 -29.40 -0.24
CA PRO A 317 31.29 -29.29 -0.99
C PRO A 317 31.96 -30.65 -1.26
N ASP A 318 31.63 -31.69 -0.49
CA ASP A 318 32.18 -33.03 -0.65
C ASP A 318 31.30 -33.86 -1.61
N GLU A 319 31.93 -34.46 -2.62
CA GLU A 319 31.28 -35.44 -3.48
C GLU A 319 30.84 -36.64 -2.63
N PHE A 320 29.63 -37.15 -2.89
CA PHE A 320 29.04 -38.29 -2.17
C PHE A 320 29.84 -39.57 -2.45
N VAL A 321 31.01 -39.69 -1.83
CA VAL A 321 31.78 -40.93 -1.80
C VAL A 321 31.06 -41.84 -0.82
N ALA A 322 30.48 -42.93 -1.33
CA ALA A 322 29.91 -43.98 -0.50
C ALA A 322 31.00 -44.61 0.38
N LYS A 323 31.32 -43.98 1.52
CA LYS A 323 32.26 -44.53 2.50
C LYS A 323 31.60 -44.62 3.87
N ARG A 324 31.71 -45.85 4.37
CA ARG A 324 31.41 -46.41 5.71
C ARG A 324 29.96 -46.84 5.94
N LYS A 325 29.79 -48.15 6.08
CA LYS A 325 28.63 -48.77 6.74
C LYS A 325 28.49 -48.11 8.11
N ILE A 326 27.45 -47.30 8.27
CA ILE A 326 27.06 -46.75 9.56
C ILE A 326 26.53 -47.93 10.37
N THR A 327 27.21 -48.29 11.44
CA THR A 327 26.69 -49.23 12.44
C THR A 327 25.48 -48.55 13.09
N TYR A 328 24.28 -49.05 12.82
CA TYR A 328 23.07 -48.56 13.45
C TYR A 328 23.08 -48.97 14.92
N GLU A 329 23.37 -48.04 15.83
CA GLU A 329 22.95 -48.20 17.22
C GLU A 329 21.43 -48.35 17.26
N LYS A 330 20.94 -49.34 18.01
CA LYS A 330 19.50 -49.54 18.23
C LYS A 330 18.94 -48.26 18.84
N MET A 331 18.18 -47.50 18.04
CA MET A 331 17.46 -46.33 18.51
C MET A 331 16.59 -46.72 19.70
N LYS A 332 16.79 -46.05 20.83
CA LYS A 332 15.86 -46.12 21.97
C LYS A 332 14.49 -45.64 21.48
N PRO A 333 13.38 -46.27 21.91
CA PRO A 333 12.06 -45.87 21.48
C PRO A 333 11.81 -44.42 21.88
N THR A 334 11.46 -43.59 20.91
CA THR A 334 11.03 -42.21 21.11
C THR A 334 9.74 -42.21 21.94
N VAL A 335 9.59 -41.25 22.84
CA VAL A 335 8.45 -41.05 23.79
C VAL A 335 7.06 -41.09 23.11
N SER A 336 7.00 -41.00 21.78
CA SER A 336 5.76 -41.03 20.98
C SER A 336 5.29 -42.43 20.54
N ALA A 337 5.98 -43.52 20.91
CA ALA A 337 5.58 -44.86 20.49
C ALA A 337 4.28 -45.37 21.17
N GLU A 338 3.92 -44.81 22.33
CA GLU A 338 2.74 -45.25 23.13
C GLU A 338 1.56 -44.26 23.10
N SER A 339 1.73 -43.07 22.52
CA SER A 339 0.64 -42.08 22.50
C SER A 339 -0.43 -42.46 21.47
N ARG A 340 -1.62 -42.87 21.95
CA ARG A 340 -2.82 -43.01 21.12
C ARG A 340 -3.12 -41.69 20.42
N TYR A 341 -3.32 -41.76 19.10
CA TYR A 341 -3.67 -40.60 18.28
C TYR A 341 -5.08 -40.14 18.66
N LEU A 342 -5.16 -39.05 19.42
CA LEU A 342 -6.40 -38.29 19.61
C LEU A 342 -6.37 -37.13 18.61
N ASP A 343 -7.45 -36.95 17.86
CA ASP A 343 -7.66 -35.75 17.02
C ASP A 343 -7.70 -34.53 17.96
N ARG A 344 -6.55 -33.93 18.21
CA ARG A 344 -6.49 -32.61 18.83
C ARG A 344 -6.96 -31.61 17.77
N PRO A 345 -8.02 -30.81 18.03
CA PRO A 345 -8.32 -29.68 17.17
C PRO A 345 -7.09 -28.78 17.09
N VAL A 346 -6.92 -28.13 15.94
CA VAL A 346 -5.80 -27.20 15.70
C VAL A 346 -5.92 -26.02 16.66
N GLU A 347 -5.31 -26.15 17.83
CA GLU A 347 -5.08 -25.03 18.73
C GLU A 347 -3.94 -24.22 18.13
N PHE A 348 -4.26 -23.05 17.58
CA PHE A 348 -3.24 -22.03 17.38
C PHE A 348 -2.59 -21.75 18.74
N ARG A 349 -1.27 -21.92 18.84
CA ARG A 349 -0.51 -21.51 20.03
C ARG A 349 -0.96 -20.10 20.41
N GLN A 350 -1.40 -19.93 21.66
CA GLN A 350 -1.80 -18.63 22.21
C GLN A 350 -0.70 -17.57 22.03
N ASP A 351 0.56 -18.01 21.89
CA ASP A 351 1.74 -17.22 21.54
C ASP A 351 1.60 -16.34 20.27
N TYR A 352 0.67 -16.63 19.35
CA TYR A 352 0.46 -15.82 18.13
C TYR A 352 -0.66 -14.77 18.27
N THR A 353 -1.37 -14.73 19.40
CA THR A 353 -2.36 -13.66 19.65
C THR A 353 -1.70 -12.35 20.09
N GLU A 354 -0.50 -12.42 20.67
CA GLU A 354 0.29 -11.25 21.02
C GLU A 354 1.51 -11.13 20.10
N LEU A 355 1.43 -10.23 19.11
CA LEU A 355 2.59 -9.77 18.36
C LEU A 355 3.70 -9.35 19.34
N PRO A 356 4.98 -9.71 19.10
CA PRO A 356 6.07 -9.36 20.00
C PRO A 356 6.13 -7.84 20.19
N LYS A 357 5.78 -7.39 21.40
CA LYS A 357 5.86 -5.99 21.81
C LYS A 357 7.33 -5.59 21.76
N ILE A 358 7.70 -4.76 20.78
CA ILE A 358 9.03 -4.16 20.69
C ILE A 358 9.22 -3.31 21.94
N LYS A 359 10.18 -3.66 22.80
CA LYS A 359 10.33 -3.13 24.17
C LYS A 359 10.45 -1.60 24.29
N ASP A 360 10.74 -0.89 23.21
CA ASP A 360 11.11 0.54 23.26
C ASP A 360 10.33 1.46 22.31
N LYS A 361 9.15 1.03 21.81
CA LYS A 361 8.29 1.88 20.97
C LYS A 361 6.89 1.98 21.57
N PRO A 362 6.29 3.19 21.62
CA PRO A 362 4.91 3.32 22.04
C PRO A 362 4.03 2.48 21.11
N PRO A 363 3.01 1.77 21.63
CA PRO A 363 2.10 0.99 20.81
C PRO A 363 1.49 1.91 19.75
N PHE A 364 1.37 1.42 18.52
CA PHE A 364 0.66 2.13 17.46
C PHE A 364 -0.73 2.47 18.00
N PHE A 365 -1.05 3.77 18.11
CA PHE A 365 -2.40 4.21 18.42
C PHE A 365 -3.30 3.78 17.26
N THR A 366 -3.93 2.62 17.39
CA THR A 366 -5.03 2.22 16.52
C THR A 366 -6.19 3.15 16.84
N ALA A 367 -6.71 3.85 15.83
CA ALA A 367 -7.86 4.75 15.96
C ALA A 367 -9.16 4.05 16.40
N VAL A 368 -9.13 2.72 16.57
CA VAL A 368 -10.25 1.91 17.00
C VAL A 368 -9.92 1.33 18.38
N PRO A 369 -10.73 1.61 19.42
CA PRO A 369 -10.56 0.98 20.73
C PRO A 369 -10.74 -0.54 20.59
N GLY A 370 -9.83 -1.29 21.20
CA GLY A 370 -9.89 -2.76 21.18
C GLY A 370 -11.16 -3.28 21.83
N GLY A 371 -11.73 -4.36 21.27
CA GLY A 371 -12.92 -5.03 21.81
C GLY A 371 -14.25 -4.69 21.14
N LYS A 372 -14.25 -3.92 20.05
CA LYS A 372 -15.46 -3.67 19.23
C LYS A 372 -15.27 -4.18 17.81
N MET A 373 -16.23 -4.96 17.31
CA MET A 373 -16.28 -5.41 15.93
C MET A 373 -16.82 -4.28 15.04
N LEU A 374 -16.52 -4.32 13.73
CA LEU A 374 -16.98 -3.30 12.78
C LEU A 374 -18.52 -3.20 12.70
N ALA A 375 -19.22 -4.30 13.03
CA ALA A 375 -20.67 -4.37 13.12
C ALA A 375 -21.26 -3.66 14.35
N ASP A 376 -20.45 -3.36 15.37
CA ASP A 376 -20.92 -2.62 16.57
C ASP A 376 -21.03 -1.11 16.32
N TYR A 377 -20.69 -0.66 15.10
CA TYR A 377 -20.78 0.73 14.63
C TYR A 377 -21.98 0.91 13.69
N ASP A 378 -23.10 0.23 13.94
CA ASP A 378 -24.34 0.49 13.22
C ASP A 378 -24.77 1.96 13.43
N ASP A 379 -24.83 2.68 12.31
CA ASP A 379 -24.94 4.14 12.14
C ASP A 379 -26.30 4.76 12.54
N GLU A 380 -27.10 4.14 13.43
CA GLU A 380 -28.45 4.66 13.72
C GLU A 380 -28.50 5.78 14.78
N LYS A 381 -27.43 6.02 15.55
CA LYS A 381 -27.44 7.03 16.62
C LYS A 381 -26.96 8.44 16.25
N TYR A 382 -26.50 8.66 15.02
CA TYR A 382 -25.96 9.97 14.60
C TYR A 382 -26.87 10.80 13.69
N ILE A 383 -28.10 10.34 13.39
CA ILE A 383 -29.03 11.05 12.49
C ILE A 383 -30.17 11.77 13.23
N LEU A 384 -30.42 11.51 14.51
CA LEU A 384 -31.51 12.15 15.27
C LEU A 384 -31.03 12.67 16.63
N GLY A 385 -30.66 13.95 16.69
CA GLY A 385 -30.48 14.62 17.98
C GLY A 385 -29.60 15.85 17.98
N ALA A 386 -29.98 16.93 17.29
CA ALA A 386 -29.56 18.29 17.62
C ALA A 386 -30.41 19.35 16.90
N LEU A 387 -31.62 19.60 17.40
CA LEU A 387 -32.25 20.92 17.29
C LEU A 387 -32.81 21.29 18.68
N PRO A 388 -32.18 22.22 19.40
CA PRO A 388 -32.86 22.98 20.45
C PRO A 388 -33.14 24.41 19.97
N VAL A 389 -34.43 24.77 20.00
CA VAL A 389 -35.05 26.11 19.95
C VAL A 389 -35.03 26.84 18.61
#